data_AF-A0A940ZAA3-F1
#
_entry.id   AF-A0A940ZAA3-F1
#
_cell.length_a   1.000
_cell.length_b   1.000
_cell.length_c   1.000
_cell.angle_alpha   90.00
_cell.angle_beta   90.00
_cell.angle_gamma   90.00
#
_symmetry.space_group_name_H-M   'P 1'
#
loop_
_entity.id
_entity.type
_entity.pdbx_description
1 polymer ?
#
loop_
_entity_poly.entity_id
_entity_poly.type
_entity_poly.pdbx_seq_one_letter_code
_entity_poly.pdbx_strand_id
1 'polypeptide(L)' 'MTSDQPNCIVCNRTSEQVPLLQLRYQKSDLWVCPQHLPILIHKPHELADKLPGMDLAGQPDAHHHDL' A
#
# COMPACT_ATOMS: atom_id res chain seq x y z
N MET A 1 -6.48 -20.50 15.56
CA MET A 1 -5.61 -19.49 14.91
C MET A 1 -6.05 -19.41 13.47
N THR A 2 -6.80 -18.38 13.10
CA THR A 2 -7.14 -18.12 11.70
C THR A 2 -5.88 -17.52 11.07
N SER A 3 -5.09 -18.36 10.40
CA SER A 3 -3.97 -17.89 9.59
C SER A 3 -4.56 -17.16 8.39
N ASP A 4 -4.68 -15.84 8.49
CA ASP A 4 -5.10 -15.01 7.36
C ASP A 4 -4.05 -15.16 6.25
N GLN A 5 -4.48 -15.51 5.03
CA GLN A 5 -3.57 -15.79 3.94
C GLN A 5 -3.01 -14.46 3.40
N PRO A 6 -1.68 -14.30 3.28
CA PRO A 6 -1.09 -13.08 2.75
C PRO A 6 -1.70 -12.69 1.39
N ASN A 7 -2.15 -11.44 1.29
CA ASN A 7 -2.75 -10.89 0.09
C ASN A 7 -2.23 -9.47 -0.18
N CYS A 8 -2.25 -9.06 -1.45
CA CYS A 8 -1.87 -7.71 -1.82
C CYS A 8 -2.84 -6.69 -1.21
N ILE A 9 -2.35 -5.72 -0.42
CA ILE A 9 -3.15 -4.67 0.23
C ILE A 9 -4.00 -3.82 -0.75
N VAL A 10 -3.65 -3.83 -2.04
CA VAL A 10 -4.36 -3.07 -3.09
C VAL A 10 -5.41 -3.91 -3.80
N CYS A 11 -5.06 -5.12 -4.26
CA CYS A 11 -5.93 -5.92 -5.14
C CYS A 11 -6.40 -7.25 -4.56
N ASN A 12 -6.04 -7.55 -3.30
CA ASN A 12 -6.43 -8.75 -2.54
C ASN A 12 -6.03 -10.09 -3.18
N ARG A 13 -5.22 -10.09 -4.24
CA ARG A 13 -4.70 -11.33 -4.84
C ARG A 13 -3.67 -11.98 -3.92
N THR A 14 -3.73 -13.29 -3.83
CA THR A 14 -2.85 -14.13 -2.99
C THR A 14 -1.56 -14.47 -3.75
N SER A 15 -0.60 -15.09 -3.05
CA SER A 15 0.66 -15.58 -3.63
C SER A 15 0.48 -16.68 -4.69
N GLU A 16 -0.70 -17.30 -4.77
CA GLU A 16 -1.04 -18.29 -5.79
C GLU A 16 -1.39 -17.64 -7.14
N GLN A 17 -1.82 -16.38 -7.11
CA GLN A 17 -2.27 -15.64 -8.30
C GLN A 17 -1.22 -14.67 -8.83
N VAL A 18 -0.44 -14.04 -7.92
CA VAL A 18 0.64 -13.10 -8.24
C VAL A 18 1.76 -13.20 -7.20
N PRO A 19 3.02 -12.90 -7.55
CA PRO A 19 4.07 -12.79 -6.55
C PRO A 19 3.73 -11.66 -5.56
N LEU A 20 4.01 -11.91 -4.28
CA LEU A 20 3.86 -10.93 -3.21
C LEU A 20 5.23 -10.58 -2.63
N LEU A 21 5.44 -9.30 -2.38
CA LEU A 21 6.58 -8.75 -1.66
C LEU A 21 6.13 -8.42 -0.24
N GLN A 22 6.89 -8.85 0.76
CA GLN A 22 6.64 -8.49 2.16
C GLN A 22 7.33 -7.16 2.48
N LEU A 23 6.59 -6.28 3.14
CA LEU A 23 7.07 -5.00 3.66
C LEU A 23 6.84 -4.98 5.16
N ARG A 24 7.86 -4.58 5.93
CA ARG A 24 7.72 -4.37 7.37
C ARG A 24 7.77 -2.89 7.68
N TYR A 25 6.69 -2.36 8.23
CA TYR A 25 6.55 -0.94 8.55
C TYR A 25 5.78 -0.77 9.86
N GLN A 26 6.28 0.09 10.76
CA GLN A 26 5.67 0.32 12.08
C GLN A 26 5.27 -0.98 12.83
N LYS A 27 6.18 -1.98 12.84
CA LYS A 27 5.97 -3.31 13.46
C LYS A 27 4.81 -4.13 12.84
N SER A 28 4.28 -3.71 11.71
CA SER A 28 3.27 -4.45 10.93
C SER A 28 3.91 -5.07 9.69
N ASP A 29 3.47 -6.27 9.35
CA ASP A 29 3.81 -6.92 8.09
C ASP A 29 2.70 -6.65 7.06
N LEU A 30 3.09 -6.22 5.87
CA LEU A 30 2.21 -5.87 4.75
C LEU A 30 2.67 -6.63 3.51
N TRP A 31 1.75 -6.90 2.59
CA TRP A 31 2.05 -7.58 1.34
C TRP A 31 1.56 -6.76 0.15
N VAL A 32 2.41 -6.62 -0.87
CA VAL A 32 2.07 -5.91 -2.11
C VAL A 32 2.58 -6.70 -3.31
N CYS A 33 1.82 -6.76 -4.40
CA CYS A 33 2.29 -7.40 -5.62
C CYS A 33 3.09 -6.40 -6.50
N PRO A 34 4.01 -6.87 -7.37
CA PRO A 34 4.82 -6.00 -8.22
C PRO A 34 4.03 -5.02 -9.10
N GLN A 35 2.79 -5.38 -9.48
CA GLN A 35 1.92 -4.48 -10.24
C GLN A 35 1.50 -3.23 -9.46
N HIS A 36 1.42 -3.31 -8.13
CA HIS A 36 1.00 -2.21 -7.26
C HIS A 36 2.14 -1.61 -6.43
N LEU A 37 3.34 -2.21 -6.47
CA LEU A 37 4.54 -1.59 -5.91
C LEU A 37 4.80 -0.16 -6.43
N PRO A 38 4.57 0.17 -7.72
CA PRO A 38 4.76 1.54 -8.21
C PRO A 38 3.90 2.59 -7.51
N ILE A 39 2.70 2.24 -7.02
CA ILE A 39 1.84 3.16 -6.26
C ILE A 39 2.54 3.53 -4.95
N LEU A 40 3.12 2.55 -4.25
CA LEU A 40 3.86 2.79 -3.01
C LEU A 40 5.06 3.74 -3.22
N ILE A 41 5.73 3.68 -4.37
CA ILE A 41 6.93 4.48 -4.67
C ILE A 41 6.57 5.89 -5.16
N HIS A 42 5.57 6.01 -6.04
CA HIS A 42 5.26 7.29 -6.71
C HIS A 42 4.10 8.05 -6.05
N LYS A 43 3.17 7.34 -5.39
CA LYS A 43 1.92 7.90 -4.86
C LYS A 43 1.50 7.23 -3.54
N PRO A 44 2.36 7.23 -2.50
CA PRO A 44 2.06 6.55 -1.24
C PRO A 44 0.80 7.06 -0.54
N HIS A 45 0.40 8.32 -0.80
CA HIS A 45 -0.82 8.91 -0.26
C HIS A 45 -2.11 8.19 -0.70
N GLU A 46 -2.13 7.56 -1.87
CA GLU A 46 -3.28 6.76 -2.33
C GLU A 46 -3.48 5.48 -1.48
N LEU A 47 -2.52 5.14 -0.62
CA LEU A 47 -2.54 3.96 0.25
C LEU A 47 -2.69 4.30 1.74
N ALA A 48 -2.93 5.55 2.12
CA ALA A 48 -2.95 5.95 3.52
C ALA A 48 -3.97 5.19 4.37
N ASP A 49 -5.19 5.02 3.87
CA ASP A 49 -6.24 4.26 4.56
C ASP A 49 -5.92 2.75 4.67
N LYS A 50 -4.92 2.28 3.94
CA LYS A 50 -4.49 0.88 3.87
C LYS A 50 -3.19 0.62 4.63
N LEU A 51 -2.48 1.68 5.04
CA LEU A 51 -1.18 1.58 5.68
C LEU A 51 -1.27 1.94 7.17
N PRO A 52 -0.86 1.03 8.07
CA PRO A 52 -0.93 1.27 9.51
C PRO A 52 -0.04 2.45 9.90
N GLY A 53 -0.64 3.40 10.63
CA GLY A 53 0.05 4.57 11.17
C GLY A 53 0.38 5.65 10.12
N MET A 54 -0.33 5.68 8.99
CA MET A 54 -0.23 6.75 8.01
C MET A 54 -1.30 7.81 8.27
N ASP A 55 -1.14 8.58 9.34
CA ASP A 55 -1.86 9.86 9.47
C ASP A 55 -1.27 10.83 8.44
N LEU A 56 -1.98 11.04 7.32
CA LEU A 56 -1.63 12.07 6.32
C LEU A 56 -1.94 13.49 6.83
N ALA A 57 -1.60 13.79 8.08
CA ALA A 57 -1.66 15.15 8.61
C ALA A 57 -0.52 15.97 7.98
N GLY A 58 -0.71 16.38 6.72
CA GLY A 58 0.22 17.22 5.97
C GLY A 58 0.37 16.85 4.51
N GLN A 59 -0.71 16.94 3.72
CA GLN A 59 -0.56 17.30 2.31
C GLN A 59 -0.88 18.79 2.17
N PRO A 60 0.08 19.65 1.78
CA PRO A 60 -0.26 20.91 1.15
C PRO A 60 -0.89 20.58 -0.20
N ASP A 61 -2.17 20.94 -0.31
CA ASP A 61 -2.87 21.44 -1.49
C ASP A 61 -2.37 20.94 -2.84
N ALA A 62 -3.24 20.18 -3.51
CA ALA A 62 -3.14 19.90 -4.93
C ALA A 62 -2.84 21.20 -5.70
N HIS A 63 -1.62 21.32 -6.21
CA HIS A 63 -1.27 22.40 -7.13
C HIS A 63 -2.05 22.21 -8.43
N HIS A 64 -3.17 22.93 -8.52
CA HIS A 64 -3.90 23.23 -9.74
C HIS A 64 -2.94 23.99 -10.67
N HIS A 65 -2.32 23.31 -11.63
CA HIS A 65 -1.72 23.98 -12.79
C HIS A 65 -2.83 24.12 -13.84
N ASP A 66 -3.66 25.15 -13.67
CA ASP A 66 -4.38 25.77 -14.77
C ASP A 66 -3.40 26.69 -15.51
N LEU A 67 -3.05 26.34 -16.75
CA LEU A 67 -2.60 27.29 -17.77
C LEU A 67 -2.97 26.81 -19.17
#